data_AF-A0A7V8WWH2-F1
#
_entry.id   AF-A0A7V8WWH2-F1
#
_cell.length_a   1.000
_cell.length_b   1.000
_cell.length_c   1.000
_cell.angle_alpha   90.00
_cell.angle_beta   90.00
_cell.angle_gamma   90.00
#
_symmetry.space_group_name_H-M   'P 1'
#
loop_
_entity.id
_entity.type
_entity.pdbx_description
1 polymer ?
#
loop_
_entity_poly.entity_id
_entity_poly.type
_entity_poly.pdbx_seq_one_letter_code
_entity_poly.pdbx_strand_id
1 'polypeptide(L)'
;MYYACMPNVQVRDVPAEVHEVLVRRAENAGQSLQQFLAGQLALIATTPTVEEMLERIERRPKGLLSARSAIEAIDEERARR
;
A
#
# COMPACT_ATOMS: atom_id res chain seq x y z
N MET A 1 -3.74 -26.53 24.84
CA MET A 1 -4.06 -25.09 24.89
C MET A 1 -2.87 -24.34 24.33
N TYR A 2 -2.93 -23.96 23.06
CA TYR A 2 -1.82 -23.28 22.37
C TYR A 2 -1.90 -21.79 22.72
N TYR A 3 -0.93 -21.27 23.48
CA TYR A 3 -0.67 -19.84 23.48
C TYR A 3 -0.20 -19.51 22.06
N ALA A 4 -1.10 -19.00 21.22
CA ALA A 4 -0.67 -18.28 20.02
C ALA A 4 0.14 -17.09 20.54
N CYS A 5 1.48 -17.22 20.58
CA CYS A 5 2.31 -16.08 20.94
C CYS A 5 2.06 -15.01 19.88
N MET A 6 1.87 -13.77 20.33
CA MET A 6 1.70 -12.69 19.37
C MET A 6 2.96 -12.61 18.51
N PRO A 7 2.81 -12.54 17.17
CA PRO A 7 3.97 -12.43 16.28
C PRO A 7 4.77 -11.18 16.66
N ASN A 8 6.08 -11.35 16.81
CA ASN A 8 7.00 -10.28 17.16
C ASN A 8 8.17 -10.24 16.18
N VAL A 9 8.74 -9.05 16.01
CA VAL A 9 9.90 -8.80 15.15
C VAL A 9 10.92 -8.01 15.97
N GLN A 10 12.15 -8.52 16.05
CA GLN A 10 13.28 -7.83 16.64
C GLN A 10 14.19 -7.33 15.53
N VAL A 11 14.42 -6.01 15.47
CA VAL A 11 15.38 -5.38 14.56
C VAL A 11 16.66 -5.09 15.34
N ARG A 12 17.79 -5.62 14.86
CA ARG A 12 19.11 -5.42 15.47
C ARG A 12 19.91 -4.40 14.67
N ASP A 13 20.92 -3.83 15.33
CA ASP A 13 21.91 -2.94 14.70
C ASP A 13 21.28 -1.71 14.01
N VAL A 14 20.20 -1.17 14.60
CA VAL A 14 19.60 0.09 14.14
C VAL A 14 20.54 1.23 14.54
N PRO A 15 21.02 2.04 13.58
CA PRO A 15 21.84 3.21 13.91
C PRO A 15 21.12 4.16 14.86
N ALA A 16 21.85 4.76 15.79
CA ALA A 16 21.26 5.59 16.85
C ALA A 16 20.45 6.76 16.28
N GLU A 17 20.96 7.40 15.24
CA GLU A 17 20.30 8.50 14.55
C GLU A 17 18.97 8.07 13.91
N VAL A 18 18.89 6.84 13.41
CA VAL A 18 17.66 6.29 12.83
C VAL A 18 16.64 6.03 13.94
N HIS A 19 17.10 5.42 15.04
CA HIS A 19 16.24 5.15 16.20
C HIS A 19 15.63 6.44 16.77
N GLU A 20 16.43 7.50 16.95
CA GLU A 20 15.96 8.80 17.45
C GLU A 20 14.90 9.43 16.53
N VAL A 21 15.11 9.37 15.21
CA VAL A 21 14.13 9.87 14.23
C VAL A 21 12.81 9.10 14.31
N LEU A 22 12.88 7.76 14.49
CA LEU A 22 11.68 6.93 14.61
C LEU A 22 10.92 7.20 15.91
N VAL A 23 11.63 7.40 17.02
CA VAL A 23 11.01 7.81 18.31
C VAL A 23 10.28 9.15 18.13
N ARG A 24 10.96 10.16 17.58
CA ARG A 24 10.34 11.48 17.37
C ARG A 24 9.11 11.42 16.48
N ARG A 25 9.13 10.58 15.43
CA ARG A 25 7.97 10.38 14.55
C ARG A 25 6.81 9.68 15.27
N ALA A 26 7.09 8.69 16.11
CA ALA A 26 6.08 8.02 16.92
C ALA A 26 5.42 9.00 17.90
N GLU A 27 6.23 9.80 18.60
CA GLU A 27 5.75 10.85 19.52
C GLU A 27 4.87 11.88 18.81
N ASN A 28 5.30 12.38 17.65
CA ASN A 28 4.51 13.31 16.83
C ASN A 28 3.19 12.70 16.35
N ALA A 29 3.13 11.39 16.17
CA ALA A 29 1.91 10.66 15.81
C ALA A 29 1.04 10.31 17.05
N GLY A 30 1.50 10.61 18.27
CA GLY A 30 0.81 10.23 19.51
C GLY A 30 0.79 8.72 19.76
N GLN A 31 1.79 8.00 19.25
CA GLN A 31 1.87 6.53 19.30
C GLN A 31 3.12 6.08 20.06
N SER A 32 3.07 4.90 20.67
CA SER A 32 4.32 4.26 21.13
C SER A 32 5.18 3.88 19.91
N LEU A 33 6.50 3.82 20.10
CA LEU A 33 7.42 3.41 19.02
C LEU A 33 7.02 2.04 18.43
N GLN A 34 6.61 1.09 19.28
CA GLN A 34 6.18 -0.23 18.84
C GLN A 34 4.91 -0.17 17.97
N GLN A 35 3.91 0.63 18.35
CA GLN A 35 2.68 0.81 17.57
C GLN A 35 2.98 1.49 16.22
N PHE A 36 3.80 2.54 16.24
CA PHE A 36 4.22 3.25 15.04
C PHE A 36 4.92 2.29 14.06
N LEU A 37 5.90 1.52 14.54
CA LEU A 37 6.64 0.56 13.70
C LEU A 37 5.78 -0.59 13.21
N ALA A 38 4.85 -1.11 14.02
CA ALA A 38 3.90 -2.13 13.56
C ALA A 38 3.04 -1.61 12.40
N GLY A 39 2.59 -0.35 12.47
CA GLY A 39 1.88 0.30 11.37
C GLY A 39 2.75 0.46 10.12
N GLN A 40 4.01 0.88 10.27
CA GLN A 40 4.94 0.99 9.15
C GLN A 40 5.23 -0.37 8.50
N LEU A 41 5.41 -1.43 9.30
CA LEU A 41 5.59 -2.80 8.79
C LEU A 41 4.36 -3.31 8.04
N ALA A 42 3.16 -2.99 8.53
CA ALA A 42 1.92 -3.31 7.83
C ALA A 42 1.83 -2.58 6.47
N LEU A 43 2.23 -1.31 6.41
CA LEU A 43 2.29 -0.57 5.14
C LEU A 43 3.30 -1.20 4.18
N ILE A 44 4.49 -1.58 4.65
CA ILE A 44 5.49 -2.29 3.83
C ILE A 44 4.92 -3.60 3.28
N ALA A 45 4.23 -4.38 4.12
CA ALA A 45 3.66 -5.67 3.71
C ALA A 45 2.45 -5.54 2.77
N THR A 46 1.73 -4.40 2.80
CA THR A 46 0.52 -4.18 2.00
C THR A 46 0.77 -3.37 0.73
N THR A 47 1.91 -2.69 0.64
CA THR A 47 2.26 -1.89 -0.54
C THR A 47 2.95 -2.79 -1.56
N PRO A 48 2.30 -3.12 -2.69
CA PRO A 48 2.95 -3.88 -3.74
C PRO A 48 4.11 -3.07 -4.31
N THR A 49 5.19 -3.76 -4.64
CA THR A 49 6.31 -3.19 -5.38
C THR A 49 5.86 -2.73 -6.76
N VAL A 50 6.68 -1.86 -7.38
CA VAL A 50 6.43 -1.40 -8.76
C VAL A 50 6.38 -2.59 -9.73
N GLU A 51 7.25 -3.58 -9.53
CA GLU A 51 7.30 -4.80 -10.34
C GLU A 51 6.02 -5.62 -10.20
N GLU A 52 5.55 -5.87 -8.98
CA GLU A 52 4.28 -6.56 -8.72
C GLU A 52 3.08 -5.80 -9.30
N MET A 53 3.13 -4.47 -9.28
CA MET A 53 2.11 -3.63 -9.92
C MET A 53 2.15 -3.73 -11.44
N LEU A 54 3.33 -3.77 -12.06
CA LEU A 54 3.48 -3.96 -13.50
C LEU A 54 2.97 -5.34 -13.92
N GLU A 55 3.35 -6.40 -13.22
CA GLU A 55 2.81 -7.75 -13.46
C GLU A 55 1.28 -7.78 -13.33
N ARG A 56 0.73 -7.08 -12.33
CA ARG A 56 -0.72 -6.98 -12.15
C ARG A 56 -1.40 -6.25 -13.32
N ILE A 57 -0.78 -5.21 -13.86
CA ILE A 57 -1.28 -4.49 -15.04
C ILE A 57 -1.24 -5.39 -16.28
N GLU A 58 -0.17 -6.17 -16.46
CA GLU A 58 -0.03 -7.11 -17.56
C GLU A 58 -1.05 -8.25 -17.50
N ARG A 59 -1.30 -8.79 -16.30
CA ARG A 59 -2.28 -9.87 -16.07
C ARG A 59 -3.73 -9.39 -16.08
N ARG A 60 -3.98 -8.07 -16.00
CA ARG A 60 -5.33 -7.54 -16.01
C ARG A 60 -5.93 -7.72 -17.41
N PRO A 61 -7.10 -8.38 -17.55
CA PRO A 61 -7.74 -8.49 -18.86
C PRO A 61 -8.04 -7.07 -19.36
N LYS A 62 -7.37 -6.71 -20.46
CA LYS A 62 -7.66 -5.46 -21.16
C LYS A 62 -9.03 -5.65 -21.79
N GLY A 63 -10.01 -4.88 -21.33
CA GLY A 63 -11.33 -4.88 -21.95
C GLY A 63 -11.17 -4.56 -23.44
N LEU A 64 -11.79 -5.36 -24.29
CA LEU A 64 -11.85 -5.10 -25.73
C LEU A 64 -12.85 -3.97 -25.94
N LEU A 65 -12.41 -2.73 -25.74
CA LEU A 65 -13.22 -1.55 -26.02
C LEU A 65 -12.84 -1.07 -27.42
N SER A 66 -13.76 -1.23 -28.36
CA SER A 66 -13.54 -0.77 -29.74
C SER A 66 -13.62 0.75 -29.79
N ALA A 67 -12.84 1.38 -30.66
CA ALA A 67 -12.89 2.83 -30.86
C ALA A 67 -14.31 3.29 -31.24
N ARG A 68 -15.02 2.49 -32.04
CA ARG A 68 -16.39 2.77 -32.45
C ARG A 68 -17.36 2.80 -31.26
N SER A 69 -17.32 1.78 -30.40
CA SER A 69 -18.15 1.74 -29.19
C SER A 69 -17.83 2.89 -28.21
N ALA A 70 -16.57 3.34 -28.17
CA ALA A 70 -16.19 4.51 -27.36
C ALA A 70 -16.81 5.81 -27.90
N ILE A 71 -16.76 5.99 -29.22
CA ILE A 71 -17.32 7.17 -29.89
C ILE A 71 -18.85 7.19 -29.76
N GLU A 72 -19.51 6.06 -30.00
CA GLU A 72 -20.97 5.94 -29.86
C GLU A 72 -21.44 6.28 -28.42
N ALA A 73 -20.73 5.80 -27.40
CA ALA A 73 -21.04 6.14 -26.01
C ALA A 73 -20.87 7.64 -25.68
N ILE A 74 -19.87 8.31 -26.27
CA ILE A 74 -19.64 9.74 -26.09
C ILE A 74 -20.74 10.56 -26.77
N ASP A 75 -21.13 10.16 -27.98
CA ASP A 75 -22.17 10.85 -28.74
C ASP A 75 -23.55 10.67 -28.10
N GLU A 76 -23.86 9.50 -27.53
CA GLU A 76 -25.07 9.26 -26.72
C GLU A 76 -25.14 10.15 -25.47
N GLU A 77 -24.00 10.38 -24.80
CA GLU A 77 -23.94 11.30 -23.64
C GLU A 77 -24.15 12.75 -24.05
N ARG A 78 -23.59 13.18 -25.18
CA ARG A 78 -23.79 14.53 -25.72
C ARG A 78 -25.23 14.77 -26.16
N ALA A 79 -25.88 13.77 -26.74
CA ALA A 79 -27.28 13.85 -27.17
C ALA A 79 -28.28 13.94 -26.00
N ARG A 80 -27.86 13.55 -24.78
CA ARG A 80 -28.66 13.66 -23.55
C ARG A 80 -28.53 15.01 -22.82
N ARG A 81 -27.58 15.86 -23.24
CA ARG A 81 -27.41 17.23 -22.71
C ARG A 81 -28.12 18.25 -23.59
#